data_AF-A0A9E2R553-F1
#
_entry.id   AF-A0A9E2R553-F1
#
_cell.length_a   1.000
_cell.length_b   1.000
_cell.length_c   1.000
_cell.angle_alpha   90.00
_cell.angle_beta   90.00
_cell.angle_gamma   90.00
#
_symmetry.space_group_name_H-M   'P 1'
#
loop_
_entity.id
_entity.type
_entity.pdbx_description
1 polymer ?
#
loop_
_entity_poly.entity_id
_entity_poly.type
_entity_poly.pdbx_seq_one_letter_code
_entity_poly.pdbx_strand_id
1 'polypeptide(L)'
;MKKFAIGCAVLAVIGLFVLLLIVVGGMSYNRLVKYSQGVDKQWAQVQNVYQRRADLIPNLVATVSGAANFEKSTLVEITQARASVGKVQLGPNAPTDPAQLAQFERAQGQLSSALSRLLVVVERYPDLKANANFLSLQAQLEGTENRISVERGRFNEAVQTYDTAIKSFPDLLYAGWLGFKDKPYFTATAGAEKPPQVQFNFGAPPAAPAPAKP
;
A
#
# COMPACT_ATOMS: atom_id res chain seq x y z
N MET A 1 58.75 -24.91 -20.31
CA MET A 1 58.48 -23.48 -20.61
C MET A 1 57.02 -23.21 -21.04
N LYS A 2 56.46 -23.90 -22.05
CA LYS A 2 55.07 -23.67 -22.51
C LYS A 2 53.99 -23.85 -21.43
N LYS A 3 54.09 -24.89 -20.58
CA LYS A 3 53.12 -25.13 -19.47
C LYS A 3 53.12 -24.03 -18.41
N PHE A 4 54.29 -23.42 -18.15
CA PHE A 4 54.43 -22.32 -17.20
C PHE A 4 53.84 -21.02 -17.75
N ALA A 5 54.09 -20.73 -19.03
CA ALA A 5 53.47 -19.61 -19.73
C ALA A 5 51.93 -19.73 -19.81
N ILE A 6 51.40 -20.93 -20.03
CA ILE A 6 49.95 -21.20 -19.99
C ILE A 6 49.40 -20.96 -18.58
N GLY A 7 50.10 -21.41 -17.53
CA GLY A 7 49.70 -21.16 -16.14
C GLY A 7 49.63 -19.67 -15.78
N CYS A 8 50.64 -18.89 -16.18
CA CYS A 8 50.64 -17.43 -16.00
C CYS A 8 49.52 -16.74 -16.80
N ALA A 9 49.26 -17.20 -18.04
CA ALA A 9 48.18 -16.65 -18.86
C ALA A 9 46.79 -16.92 -18.26
N VAL A 10 46.55 -18.12 -17.72
CA VAL A 10 45.29 -18.46 -17.04
C VAL A 10 45.09 -17.60 -15.78
N LEU A 11 46.13 -17.42 -14.96
CA LEU A 11 46.06 -16.56 -13.77
C LEU A 11 45.80 -15.08 -14.13
N ALA A 12 46.41 -14.58 -15.21
CA ALA A 12 46.16 -13.22 -15.69
C ALA A 12 44.71 -13.03 -16.17
N VAL A 13 44.15 -14.02 -16.88
CA VAL A 13 42.73 -14.00 -17.32
C VAL A 13 41.78 -14.03 -16.12
N ILE A 14 42.06 -14.87 -15.11
CA ILE A 14 41.28 -14.91 -13.87
C ILE A 14 41.37 -13.57 -13.12
N GLY A 15 42.57 -12.99 -12.99
CA GLY A 15 42.76 -11.68 -12.36
C GLY A 15 42.01 -10.56 -13.07
N LEU A 16 42.05 -10.54 -14.40
CA LEU A 16 41.30 -9.58 -15.21
C LEU A 16 39.78 -9.76 -15.05
N PHE A 17 39.31 -11.00 -15.00
CA PHE A 17 37.90 -11.32 -14.77
C PHE A 17 37.42 -10.85 -13.39
N VAL A 18 38.21 -11.08 -12.33
CA VAL A 18 37.91 -10.60 -10.98
C VAL A 18 37.90 -9.07 -10.92
N LEU A 19 38.88 -8.40 -11.54
CA LEU A 19 38.91 -6.93 -11.62
C LEU A 19 37.65 -6.38 -12.30
N LEU A 20 37.23 -7.02 -13.40
CA LEU A 20 36.02 -6.64 -14.13
C LEU A 20 34.75 -6.83 -13.27
N LEU A 21 34.67 -7.92 -12.50
CA LEU A 21 33.58 -8.13 -11.54
C LEU A 21 33.54 -7.07 -10.43
N ILE A 22 34.71 -6.62 -9.93
CA ILE A 22 34.77 -5.56 -8.90
C ILE A 22 34.30 -4.22 -9.46
N VAL A 23 34.74 -3.84 -10.66
CA VAL A 23 34.34 -2.57 -11.31
C VAL A 23 32.85 -2.58 -11.66
N VAL A 24 32.34 -3.67 -12.23
CA VAL A 24 30.90 -3.83 -12.54
C VAL A 24 30.06 -3.88 -11.27
N GLY A 25 30.51 -4.61 -10.24
CA GLY A 25 29.85 -4.71 -8.94
C GLY A 25 29.78 -3.36 -8.21
N GLY A 26 30.84 -2.55 -8.26
CA GLY A 26 30.86 -1.20 -7.67
C GLY A 26 29.87 -0.24 -8.32
N MET A 27 29.77 -0.25 -9.65
CA MET A 27 28.78 0.57 -10.37
C MET A 27 27.34 0.09 -10.11
N SER A 28 27.13 -1.22 -10.05
CA SER A 28 25.82 -1.80 -9.77
C SER A 28 25.37 -1.58 -8.32
N TYR A 29 26.29 -1.64 -7.35
CA TYR A 29 25.98 -1.37 -5.94
C TYR A 29 25.33 0.02 -5.77
N ASN A 30 25.94 1.06 -6.34
CA ASN A 30 25.39 2.42 -6.26
C ASN A 30 23.99 2.52 -6.90
N ARG A 31 23.76 1.77 -7.99
CA ARG A 31 22.43 1.69 -8.63
C ARG A 31 21.42 0.98 -7.73
N LEU A 32 21.77 -0.15 -7.12
CA LEU A 32 20.90 -0.89 -6.20
C LEU A 32 20.60 -0.07 -4.93
N VAL A 33 21.58 0.65 -4.39
CA VAL A 33 21.36 1.60 -3.29
C VAL A 33 20.35 2.67 -3.72
N LYS A 34 20.51 3.25 -4.92
CA LYS A 34 19.57 4.25 -5.45
C LYS A 34 18.14 3.70 -5.55
N TYR A 35 17.98 2.46 -6.02
CA TYR A 35 16.66 1.82 -6.08
C TYR A 35 16.09 1.53 -4.69
N SER A 36 16.89 1.02 -3.75
CA SER A 36 16.45 0.81 -2.36
C SER A 36 16.01 2.11 -1.71
N GLN A 37 16.78 3.19 -1.86
CA GLN A 37 16.42 4.52 -1.37
C GLN A 37 15.15 5.06 -2.04
N GLY A 38 14.92 4.73 -3.32
CA GLY A 38 13.67 5.02 -4.02
C GLY A 38 12.47 4.33 -3.38
N VAL A 39 12.61 3.05 -3.01
CA VAL A 39 11.57 2.30 -2.29
C VAL A 39 11.32 2.89 -0.91
N ASP A 40 12.37 3.19 -0.15
CA ASP A 40 12.24 3.75 1.20
C ASP A 40 11.62 5.16 1.17
N LYS A 41 11.97 5.98 0.17
CA LYS A 41 11.31 7.27 -0.07
C LYS A 41 9.81 7.10 -0.32
N GLN A 42 9.43 6.12 -1.14
CA GLN A 42 8.03 5.89 -1.47
C GLN A 42 7.27 5.28 -0.28
N TRP A 43 7.93 4.45 0.52
CA TRP A 43 7.40 3.96 1.79
C TRP A 43 7.07 5.10 2.75
N ALA A 44 7.97 6.08 2.88
CA ALA A 44 7.71 7.27 3.71
C ALA A 44 6.47 8.04 3.22
N GLN A 45 6.22 8.12 1.91
CA GLN A 45 4.99 8.74 1.39
C GLN A 45 3.73 7.96 1.81
N VAL A 46 3.79 6.63 1.75
CA VAL A 46 2.71 5.77 2.23
C VAL A 46 2.46 5.99 3.72
N GLN A 47 3.51 6.02 4.55
CA GLN A 47 3.38 6.30 5.97
C GLN A 47 2.75 7.67 6.25
N ASN A 48 3.15 8.71 5.50
CA ASN A 48 2.60 10.05 5.66
C ASN A 48 1.09 10.13 5.40
N VAL A 49 0.59 9.45 4.36
CA VAL A 49 -0.85 9.44 4.07
C VAL A 49 -1.65 8.63 5.09
N TYR A 50 -1.10 7.50 5.57
CA TYR A 50 -1.73 6.73 6.64
C TYR A 50 -1.73 7.47 7.98
N GLN A 51 -0.64 8.18 8.29
CA GLN A 51 -0.55 9.02 9.48
C GLN A 51 -1.61 10.13 9.44
N ARG A 52 -1.72 10.85 8.33
CA ARG A 52 -2.76 11.87 8.14
C ARG A 52 -4.16 11.30 8.38
N ARG A 53 -4.46 10.09 7.88
CA ARG A 53 -5.75 9.43 8.13
C ARG A 53 -6.00 9.21 9.62
N ALA A 54 -5.00 8.73 10.35
CA ALA A 54 -5.08 8.51 11.79
C ALA A 54 -5.21 9.82 12.60
N ASP A 55 -4.63 10.92 12.10
CA ASP A 55 -4.66 12.25 12.71
C ASP A 55 -6.01 12.97 12.52
N LEU A 56 -6.79 12.59 11.50
CA LEU A 56 -8.15 13.11 11.31
C LEU A 56 -9.17 12.47 12.25
N ILE A 57 -8.89 11.27 12.79
CA ILE A 57 -9.82 10.50 13.61
C ILE A 57 -10.23 11.22 14.90
N PRO A 58 -9.33 11.84 15.69
CA PRO A 58 -9.74 12.55 16.90
C PRO A 58 -10.75 13.68 16.61
N ASN A 59 -10.54 14.43 15.53
CA ASN A 59 -11.46 15.49 15.11
C ASN A 59 -12.81 14.90 14.66
N LEU A 60 -12.80 13.80 13.92
CA LEU A 60 -14.01 13.07 13.54
C LEU A 60 -14.79 12.60 14.78
N VAL A 61 -14.11 11.97 15.73
CA VAL A 61 -14.73 11.50 16.99
C VAL A 61 -15.31 12.66 17.77
N ALA A 62 -14.60 13.78 17.88
CA ALA A 62 -15.11 14.98 18.55
C ALA A 62 -16.38 15.52 17.89
N THR A 63 -16.39 15.68 16.55
CA THR A 63 -17.57 16.14 15.80
C THR A 63 -18.76 15.21 15.96
N VAL A 64 -18.54 13.89 15.86
CA VAL A 64 -19.60 12.88 16.00
C VAL A 64 -20.12 12.82 17.44
N SER A 65 -19.24 12.94 18.44
CA SER A 65 -19.62 12.91 19.86
C SER A 65 -20.47 14.12 20.30
N GLY A 66 -20.39 15.22 19.55
CA GLY A 66 -21.23 16.41 19.77
C GLY A 66 -22.69 16.21 19.32
N ALA A 67 -22.99 15.18 18.52
CA ALA A 67 -24.36 14.83 18.17
C ALA A 67 -25.05 14.15 19.38
N ALA A 68 -26.16 14.73 19.83
CA ALA A 68 -26.93 14.18 20.94
C ALA A 68 -27.37 12.73 20.64
N ASN A 69 -27.18 11.82 21.59
CA ASN A 69 -27.57 10.41 21.51
C ASN A 69 -26.83 9.56 20.46
N PHE A 70 -25.63 9.95 20.03
CA PHE A 70 -24.83 9.10 19.13
C PHE A 70 -24.38 7.79 19.82
N GLU A 71 -24.36 6.69 19.06
CA GLU A 71 -23.99 5.36 19.57
C GLU A 71 -22.53 5.30 20.06
N LYS A 72 -22.35 5.16 21.39
CA LYS A 72 -21.01 5.07 22.01
C LYS A 72 -20.20 3.87 21.53
N SER A 73 -20.85 2.76 21.22
CA SER A 73 -20.21 1.55 20.69
C SER A 73 -19.43 1.85 19.40
N THR A 74 -20.02 2.60 18.47
CA THR A 74 -19.39 3.00 17.20
C THR A 74 -18.15 3.87 17.41
N LEU A 75 -18.20 4.82 18.35
CA LEU A 75 -17.04 5.66 18.69
C LEU A 75 -15.91 4.87 19.36
N VAL A 76 -16.26 3.89 20.21
CA VAL A 76 -15.30 2.97 20.83
C VAL A 76 -14.60 2.12 19.77
N GLU A 77 -15.36 1.56 18.81
CA GLU A 77 -14.78 0.78 17.71
C GLU A 77 -13.77 1.59 16.89
N ILE A 78 -14.11 2.84 16.53
CA ILE A 78 -13.20 3.72 15.77
C ILE A 78 -11.93 4.02 16.58
N THR A 79 -12.09 4.29 17.88
CA THR A 79 -10.97 4.59 18.76
C THR A 79 -10.04 3.38 18.93
N GLN A 80 -10.62 2.18 19.08
CA GLN A 80 -9.87 0.93 19.13
C GLN A 80 -9.17 0.62 17.81
N ALA A 81 -9.84 0.83 16.67
CA ALA A 81 -9.23 0.64 15.35
C ALA A 81 -8.05 1.60 15.12
N ARG A 82 -8.19 2.87 15.52
CA ARG A 82 -7.08 3.84 15.52
C ARG A 82 -5.92 3.38 16.42
N ALA A 83 -6.23 2.88 17.62
CA ALA A 83 -5.21 2.37 18.53
C ALA A 83 -4.49 1.13 17.95
N SER A 84 -5.20 0.26 17.23
CA SER A 84 -4.62 -0.87 16.49
C SER A 84 -3.61 -0.40 15.46
N VAL A 85 -3.97 0.59 14.64
CA VAL A 85 -3.05 1.23 13.67
C VAL A 85 -1.81 1.80 14.37
N GLY A 86 -1.98 2.50 15.50
CA GLY A 86 -0.87 3.06 16.26
C GLY A 86 0.10 2.03 16.85
N LYS A 87 -0.35 0.78 17.08
CA LYS A 87 0.49 -0.32 17.57
C LYS A 87 1.27 -1.01 16.46
N VAL A 88 0.76 -1.00 15.24
CA VAL A 88 1.40 -1.64 14.07
C VAL A 88 2.14 -0.56 13.27
N GLN A 89 3.08 0.12 13.92
CA GLN A 89 3.97 1.06 13.24
C GLN A 89 5.20 0.29 12.72
N LEU A 90 5.38 0.35 11.41
CA LEU A 90 6.60 -0.10 10.77
C LEU A 90 7.64 1.02 10.85
N GLY A 91 8.92 0.63 10.82
CA GLY A 91 10.04 1.57 10.86
C GLY A 91 10.08 2.54 9.67
N PRO A 92 11.07 3.45 9.65
CA PRO A 92 11.22 4.45 8.59
C PRO A 92 11.59 3.84 7.23
N ASN A 93 12.16 2.63 7.24
CA ASN A 93 12.52 1.91 6.02
C ASN A 93 11.38 1.02 5.57
N ALA A 94 11.31 0.75 4.26
CA ALA A 94 10.31 -0.15 3.73
C ALA A 94 10.44 -1.55 4.36
N PRO A 95 9.30 -2.21 4.67
CA PRO A 95 9.32 -3.54 5.24
C PRO A 95 10.08 -4.50 4.34
N THR A 96 10.76 -5.47 4.94
CA THR A 96 11.41 -6.58 4.23
C THR A 96 10.70 -7.91 4.50
N ASP A 97 9.82 -7.94 5.50
CA ASP A 97 9.02 -9.09 5.87
C ASP A 97 7.57 -8.92 5.36
N PRO A 98 7.09 -9.81 4.48
CA PRO A 98 5.69 -9.83 4.03
C PRO A 98 4.69 -9.92 5.19
N ALA A 99 5.02 -10.61 6.29
CA ALA A 99 4.12 -10.76 7.43
C ALA A 99 3.89 -9.43 8.16
N GLN A 100 4.93 -8.61 8.29
CA GLN A 100 4.84 -7.27 8.87
C GLN A 100 3.99 -6.34 8.00
N LEU A 101 4.19 -6.35 6.68
CA LEU A 101 3.37 -5.58 5.76
C LEU A 101 1.90 -6.02 5.82
N ALA A 102 1.63 -7.34 5.86
CA ALA A 102 0.28 -7.87 5.98
C ALA A 102 -0.39 -7.49 7.31
N GLN A 103 0.36 -7.46 8.42
CA GLN A 103 -0.17 -6.99 9.71
C GLN A 103 -0.53 -5.50 9.65
N PHE A 104 0.32 -4.69 9.02
CA PHE A 104 0.06 -3.28 8.77
C PHE A 104 -1.22 -3.09 7.93
N GLU A 105 -1.34 -3.79 6.79
CA GLU A 105 -2.54 -3.75 5.96
C GLU A 105 -3.81 -4.13 6.73
N ARG A 106 -3.76 -5.18 7.56
CA ARG A 106 -4.91 -5.60 8.38
C ARG A 106 -5.34 -4.52 9.37
N ALA A 107 -4.39 -3.91 10.08
CA ALA A 107 -4.71 -2.82 11.01
C ALA A 107 -5.33 -1.62 10.29
N GLN A 108 -4.77 -1.26 9.11
CA GLN A 108 -5.32 -0.19 8.29
C GLN A 108 -6.72 -0.52 7.74
N GLY A 109 -6.98 -1.78 7.38
CA GLY A 109 -8.29 -2.26 6.92
C GLY A 109 -9.35 -2.25 8.03
N GLN A 110 -8.97 -2.55 9.27
CA GLN A 110 -9.88 -2.43 10.43
C GLN A 110 -10.35 -0.98 10.62
N LEU A 111 -9.47 0.00 10.45
CA LEU A 111 -9.83 1.41 10.50
C LEU A 111 -10.77 1.79 9.35
N SER A 112 -10.47 1.40 8.11
CA SER A 112 -11.37 1.65 6.97
C SER A 112 -12.76 1.04 7.23
N SER A 113 -12.83 -0.19 7.74
CA SER A 113 -14.08 -0.87 8.06
C SER A 113 -14.89 -0.16 9.15
N ALA A 114 -14.23 0.32 10.21
CA ALA A 114 -14.88 1.10 11.27
C ALA A 114 -15.43 2.44 10.72
N LEU A 115 -14.69 3.10 9.84
CA LEU A 115 -15.15 4.31 9.15
C LEU A 115 -16.36 4.03 8.25
N SER A 116 -16.37 2.93 7.50
CA SER A 116 -17.54 2.54 6.70
C SER A 116 -18.78 2.30 7.56
N ARG A 117 -18.64 1.64 8.72
CA ARG A 117 -19.75 1.47 9.67
C ARG A 117 -20.24 2.80 10.22
N LEU A 118 -19.33 3.73 10.53
CA LEU A 118 -19.69 5.09 10.96
C LEU A 118 -20.61 5.76 9.93
N LEU A 119 -20.26 5.69 8.64
CA LEU A 119 -21.06 6.31 7.58
C LEU A 119 -22.48 5.75 7.51
N VAL A 120 -22.64 4.43 7.71
CA VAL A 120 -23.97 3.79 7.76
C VAL A 120 -24.76 4.26 8.99
N VAL A 121 -24.12 4.38 10.15
CA VAL A 121 -24.79 4.85 11.37
C VAL A 121 -25.21 6.32 11.25
N VAL A 122 -24.38 7.17 10.63
CA VAL A 122 -24.65 8.60 10.43
C VAL A 122 -25.93 8.85 9.62
N GLU A 123 -26.33 7.95 8.74
CA GLU A 123 -27.60 8.06 8.00
C GLU A 123 -28.84 8.14 8.92
N ARG A 124 -28.74 7.64 10.15
CA ARG A 124 -29.80 7.73 11.17
C ARG A 124 -29.81 9.05 11.94
N TYR A 125 -28.82 9.92 11.71
CA TYR A 125 -28.61 11.17 12.44
C TYR A 125 -28.56 12.36 11.45
N PRO A 126 -29.73 12.93 11.07
CA PRO A 126 -29.81 14.01 10.08
C PRO A 126 -28.95 15.24 10.43
N ASP A 127 -28.89 15.60 11.71
CA ASP A 127 -28.11 16.75 12.18
C ASP A 127 -26.61 16.57 11.93
N LEU A 128 -26.10 15.35 12.09
CA LEU A 128 -24.70 15.03 11.83
C LEU A 128 -24.43 14.93 10.32
N LYS A 129 -25.38 14.39 9.55
CA LYS A 129 -25.32 14.32 8.10
C LYS A 129 -25.24 15.71 7.45
N ALA A 130 -25.95 16.69 8.02
CA ALA A 130 -25.92 18.08 7.56
C ALA A 130 -24.77 18.91 8.18
N ASN A 131 -24.00 18.33 9.10
CA ASN A 131 -22.94 19.06 9.79
C ASN A 131 -21.77 19.35 8.85
N ALA A 132 -21.47 20.63 8.61
CA ALA A 132 -20.41 21.05 7.70
C ALA A 132 -19.01 20.53 8.10
N ASN A 133 -18.72 20.44 9.40
CA ASN A 133 -17.43 19.90 9.88
C ASN A 133 -17.34 18.40 9.60
N PHE A 134 -18.43 17.66 9.80
CA PHE A 134 -18.48 16.23 9.50
C PHE A 134 -18.31 15.96 8.01
N LEU A 135 -19.04 16.68 7.15
CA LEU A 135 -18.91 16.57 5.69
C LEU A 135 -17.50 16.90 5.21
N SER A 136 -16.87 17.93 5.78
CA SER A 136 -15.47 18.27 5.48
C SER A 136 -14.52 17.14 5.88
N LEU A 137 -14.67 16.56 7.08
CA LEU A 137 -13.83 15.45 7.54
C LEU A 137 -14.04 14.18 6.71
N GLN A 138 -15.28 13.89 6.30
CA GLN A 138 -15.60 12.80 5.39
C GLN A 138 -14.86 12.97 4.06
N ALA A 139 -14.95 14.15 3.44
CA ALA A 139 -14.26 14.44 2.18
C ALA A 139 -12.73 14.35 2.32
N GLN A 140 -12.17 14.79 3.46
CA GLN A 140 -10.73 14.66 3.74
C GLN A 140 -10.30 13.20 3.91
N LEU A 141 -11.11 12.38 4.59
CA LEU A 141 -10.84 10.95 4.77
C LEU A 141 -10.93 10.21 3.44
N GLU A 142 -11.95 10.47 2.63
CA GLU A 142 -12.08 9.92 1.27
C GLU A 142 -10.89 10.31 0.39
N GLY A 143 -10.54 11.60 0.36
CA GLY A 143 -9.36 12.08 -0.36
C GLY A 143 -8.06 11.44 0.14
N THR A 144 -7.97 11.12 1.44
CA THR A 144 -6.82 10.41 2.00
C THR A 144 -6.83 8.93 1.58
N GLU A 145 -7.97 8.26 1.52
CA GLU A 145 -8.09 6.88 1.05
C GLU A 145 -7.72 6.73 -0.44
N ASN A 146 -8.16 7.69 -1.27
CA ASN A 146 -7.78 7.74 -2.68
C ASN A 146 -6.26 7.91 -2.83
N ARG A 147 -5.65 8.79 -2.02
CA ARG A 147 -4.19 8.97 -2.00
C ARG A 147 -3.47 7.72 -1.50
N ILE A 148 -3.99 7.03 -0.49
CA ILE A 148 -3.45 5.75 -0.02
C ILE A 148 -3.37 4.75 -1.17
N SER A 149 -4.45 4.60 -1.95
CA SER A 149 -4.46 3.69 -3.11
C SER A 149 -3.35 4.04 -4.12
N VAL A 150 -3.21 5.33 -4.46
CA VAL A 150 -2.17 5.81 -5.38
C VAL A 150 -0.77 5.59 -4.83
N GLU A 151 -0.50 5.93 -3.57
CA GLU A 151 0.83 5.79 -2.97
C GLU A 151 1.23 4.31 -2.77
N ARG A 152 0.26 3.41 -2.52
CA ARG A 152 0.49 1.95 -2.53
C ARG A 152 0.88 1.46 -3.93
N GLY A 153 0.21 1.95 -4.97
CA GLY A 153 0.57 1.64 -6.37
C GLY A 153 1.99 2.08 -6.71
N ARG A 154 2.33 3.34 -6.41
CA ARG A 154 3.69 3.88 -6.61
C ARG A 154 4.74 3.14 -5.80
N PHE A 155 4.42 2.70 -4.58
CA PHE A 155 5.31 1.85 -3.78
C PHE A 155 5.57 0.52 -4.49
N ASN A 156 4.52 -0.13 -4.98
CA ASN A 156 4.66 -1.38 -5.72
C ASN A 156 5.50 -1.20 -6.99
N GLU A 157 5.36 -0.10 -7.73
CA GLU A 157 6.20 0.22 -8.89
C GLU A 157 7.68 0.39 -8.52
N ALA A 158 7.95 1.09 -7.41
CA ALA A 158 9.31 1.26 -6.89
C ALA A 158 9.91 -0.09 -6.46
N VAL A 159 9.15 -0.90 -5.72
CA VAL A 159 9.54 -2.25 -5.31
C VAL A 159 9.79 -3.11 -6.54
N GLN A 160 8.92 -3.07 -7.56
CA GLN A 160 9.11 -3.81 -8.80
C GLN A 160 10.42 -3.46 -9.48
N THR A 161 10.73 -2.17 -9.58
CA THR A 161 11.99 -1.70 -10.18
C THR A 161 13.20 -2.23 -9.42
N TYR A 162 13.16 -2.16 -8.08
CA TYR A 162 14.22 -2.63 -7.21
C TYR A 162 14.38 -4.16 -7.24
N ASP A 163 13.28 -4.90 -7.07
CA ASP A 163 13.24 -6.37 -7.09
C ASP A 163 13.68 -6.92 -8.45
N THR A 164 13.28 -6.27 -9.54
CA THR A 164 13.73 -6.64 -10.90
C THR A 164 15.23 -6.46 -11.02
N ALA A 165 15.78 -5.35 -10.51
CA ALA A 165 17.22 -5.09 -10.57
C ALA A 165 18.02 -6.15 -9.81
N ILE A 166 17.65 -6.47 -8.56
CA ILE A 166 18.36 -7.49 -7.76
C ILE A 166 18.21 -8.91 -8.33
N LYS A 167 17.18 -9.18 -9.15
CA LYS A 167 16.96 -10.46 -9.83
C LYS A 167 17.53 -10.53 -11.24
N SER A 168 18.03 -9.41 -11.77
CA SER A 168 18.58 -9.35 -13.12
C SER A 168 20.07 -9.67 -13.15
N PHE A 169 20.54 -10.25 -14.25
CA PHE A 169 21.98 -10.42 -14.47
C PHE A 169 22.64 -9.07 -14.83
N PRO A 170 23.84 -8.73 -14.30
CA PRO A 170 24.68 -9.55 -13.42
C PRO A 170 24.39 -9.42 -11.92
N ASP A 171 23.51 -8.50 -11.52
CA ASP A 171 23.24 -8.13 -10.12
C ASP A 171 22.84 -9.31 -9.22
N LEU A 172 22.06 -10.26 -9.75
CA LEU A 172 21.63 -11.49 -9.04
C LEU A 172 22.80 -12.28 -8.41
N LEU A 173 24.00 -12.22 -9.00
CA LEU A 173 25.17 -12.96 -8.53
C LEU A 173 25.72 -12.44 -7.19
N TYR A 174 25.52 -11.16 -6.89
CA TYR A 174 26.13 -10.50 -5.73
C TYR A 174 25.15 -9.70 -4.87
N ALA A 175 23.95 -9.39 -5.36
CA ALA A 175 22.95 -8.59 -4.64
C ALA A 175 22.64 -9.14 -3.24
N GLY A 176 22.40 -10.46 -3.15
CA GLY A 176 22.12 -11.12 -1.86
C GLY A 176 23.28 -11.06 -0.87
N TRP A 177 24.53 -11.22 -1.34
CA TRP A 177 25.72 -11.13 -0.49
C TRP A 177 26.00 -9.70 0.00
N LEU A 178 25.60 -8.70 -0.80
CA LEU A 178 25.70 -7.28 -0.44
C LEU A 178 24.51 -6.79 0.41
N GLY A 179 23.60 -7.69 0.80
CA GLY A 179 22.50 -7.39 1.72
C GLY A 179 21.23 -6.84 1.04
N PHE A 180 21.18 -6.80 -0.30
CA PHE A 180 19.95 -6.46 -1.01
C PHE A 180 19.01 -7.67 -1.01
N LYS A 181 17.84 -7.49 -0.41
CA LYS A 181 16.78 -8.49 -0.33
C LYS A 181 15.51 -7.94 -0.97
N ASP A 182 14.72 -8.83 -1.55
CA ASP A 182 13.38 -8.55 -2.06
C ASP A 182 12.54 -7.80 -1.03
N LYS A 183 11.69 -6.88 -1.50
CA LYS A 183 10.73 -6.17 -0.66
C LYS A 183 9.30 -6.63 -1.01
N PRO A 184 8.40 -6.78 -0.02
CA PRO A 184 7.03 -7.21 -0.27
C PRO A 184 6.21 -6.11 -0.96
N TYR A 185 5.21 -6.54 -1.72
CA TYR A 185 4.24 -5.66 -2.38
C TYR A 185 2.99 -5.47 -1.51
N PHE A 186 2.35 -4.32 -1.63
CA PHE A 186 0.95 -4.18 -1.22
C PHE A 186 0.06 -5.06 -2.09
N THR A 187 -0.83 -5.84 -1.46
CA THR A 187 -1.77 -6.70 -2.19
C THR A 187 -3.11 -6.02 -2.43
N ALA A 188 -3.80 -6.41 -3.50
CA ALA A 188 -5.18 -5.99 -3.69
C ALA A 188 -6.01 -6.48 -2.51
N THR A 189 -6.90 -5.63 -1.99
CA THR A 189 -7.76 -5.97 -0.86
C THR A 189 -8.56 -7.25 -1.20
N ALA A 190 -8.54 -8.23 -0.31
CA ALA A 190 -9.30 -9.47 -0.48
C ALA A 190 -10.77 -9.15 -0.81
N GLY A 191 -11.26 -9.62 -1.97
CA GLY A 191 -12.62 -9.35 -2.46
C GLY A 191 -12.72 -8.33 -3.60
N ALA A 192 -11.65 -7.61 -3.97
CA ALA A 192 -11.61 -6.77 -5.17
C ALA A 192 -11.82 -7.58 -6.48
N GLU A 193 -11.61 -8.89 -6.41
CA GLU A 193 -11.85 -9.84 -7.50
C GLU A 193 -13.34 -10.13 -7.74
N LYS A 194 -14.21 -9.74 -6.80
CA LYS A 194 -15.67 -9.88 -6.93
C LYS A 194 -16.25 -8.53 -7.33
N PRO A 195 -16.58 -8.31 -8.62
CA PRO A 195 -17.24 -7.07 -9.02
C PRO A 195 -18.56 -6.89 -8.25
N PRO A 196 -18.90 -5.66 -7.81
CA PRO A 196 -20.16 -5.41 -7.14
C PRO A 196 -21.31 -5.76 -8.09
N GLN A 197 -22.24 -6.62 -7.63
CA GLN A 197 -23.45 -6.91 -8.39
C GLN A 197 -24.39 -5.70 -8.32
N VAL A 198 -24.30 -4.82 -9.31
CA VAL A 198 -25.23 -3.70 -9.44
C VAL A 198 -26.50 -4.20 -10.13
N GLN A 199 -27.48 -4.61 -9.33
CA GLN A 199 -28.82 -4.89 -9.83
C GLN A 199 -29.61 -3.59 -9.87
N PHE A 200 -29.62 -2.95 -11.04
CA PHE A 200 -30.55 -1.86 -11.30
C PHE A 200 -31.95 -2.45 -11.49
N ASN A 201 -32.78 -2.45 -10.44
CA ASN A 201 -34.19 -2.78 -10.58
C ASN A 201 -34.95 -1.54 -11.06
N PHE A 202 -34.75 -1.17 -12.33
CA PHE A 202 -35.68 -0.26 -12.99
C PHE A 202 -36.97 -1.05 -13.18
N GLY A 203 -38.02 -0.70 -12.43
CA GLY A 203 -39.33 -1.34 -12.53
C GLY A 203 -39.71 -1.54 -13.99
N ALA A 204 -40.11 -2.78 -14.32
CA ALA A 204 -40.40 -3.18 -15.69
C ALA A 204 -41.31 -2.16 -16.40
N PRO A 205 -41.00 -1.76 -17.64
CA PRO A 205 -41.95 -1.00 -18.45
C PRO A 205 -43.27 -1.79 -18.56
N PRO A 206 -44.44 -1.15 -18.46
CA PRO A 206 -45.71 -1.86 -18.65
C PRO A 206 -45.71 -2.52 -20.02
N ALA A 207 -46.07 -3.80 -20.04
CA ALA A 207 -46.09 -4.62 -21.25
C ALA A 207 -46.92 -3.93 -22.35
N ALA A 208 -46.33 -3.80 -23.54
CA ALA A 208 -47.01 -3.24 -24.70
C ALA A 208 -48.26 -4.08 -25.03
N PRO A 209 -49.40 -3.45 -25.39
CA PRO A 209 -50.61 -4.18 -25.73
C PRO A 209 -50.37 -5.06 -26.98
N ALA A 210 -50.81 -6.32 -26.90
CA ALA A 210 -50.64 -7.29 -27.96
C ALA A 210 -51.30 -6.82 -29.27
N PRO A 211 -50.67 -7.05 -30.45
CA PRO A 211 -51.27 -6.68 -31.73
C PRO A 211 -52.55 -7.48 -31.97
N ALA A 212 -53.64 -6.77 -32.30
CA ALA A 212 -54.89 -7.37 -32.73
C ALA A 212 -54.65 -8.21 -34.00
N LYS A 213 -55.04 -9.49 -33.95
CA LYS A 213 -55.04 -10.36 -35.13
C LYS A 213 -56.11 -9.87 -36.12
N PRO A 214 -55.84 -9.91 -37.44
CA PRO A 214 -56.86 -9.75 -38.46
C PRO A 214 -57.87 -10.92 -38.44
#